data_AF-A0A1V5AA04-F1
#
_entry.id   AF-A0A1V5AA04-F1
#
_cell.length_a   1.000
_cell.length_b   1.000
_cell.length_c   1.000
_cell.angle_alpha   90.00
_cell.angle_beta   90.00
_cell.angle_gamma   90.00
#
_symmetry.space_group_name_H-M   'P 1'
#
loop_
_entity.id
_entity.type
_entity.pdbx_description
1 polymer ?
#
loop_
_entity_poly.entity_id
_entity_poly.type
_entity_poly.pdbx_seq_one_letter_code
_entity_poly.pdbx_strand_id
1 'polypeptide(L)'
;MKTIFISRNIAYPYIHNINTLLTILEMEGVFIPERIWLLSKLTVYATGTRYPGFEPVTKQEYGEALRLAREAVAWAEEMIGE
;
A
#
# COMPACT_ATOMS: atom_id res chain seq x y z
N MET A 1 4.96 2.27 -3.56
CA MET A 1 4.19 1.47 -4.55
C MET A 1 4.23 2.01 -5.97
N LYS A 2 3.89 3.27 -6.27
CA LYS A 2 3.97 3.77 -7.66
C LYS A 2 5.34 3.56 -8.31
N THR A 3 6.42 3.65 -7.52
CA THR A 3 7.79 3.33 -7.95
C THR A 3 7.92 1.93 -8.56
N ILE A 4 7.21 0.92 -8.06
CA ILE A 4 7.24 -0.46 -8.58
C ILE A 4 6.69 -0.51 -10.01
N PHE A 5 5.58 0.20 -10.27
CA PHE A 5 5.03 0.31 -11.62
C PHE A 5 6.02 0.97 -12.58
N ILE A 6 6.63 2.08 -12.15
CA ILE A 6 7.62 2.82 -12.94
C ILE A 6 8.84 1.93 -13.25
N SER A 7 9.39 1.24 -12.24
CA SER A 7 10.55 0.34 -12.42
C SER A 7 10.29 -0.81 -13.40
N ARG A 8 9.03 -1.22 -13.53
CA ARG A 8 8.59 -2.33 -14.40
C ARG A 8 8.00 -1.86 -15.72
N ASN A 9 8.00 -0.55 -15.98
CA ASN A 9 7.39 0.06 -17.16
C ASN A 9 5.90 -0.33 -17.36
N ILE A 10 5.17 -0.50 -16.25
CA ILE A 10 3.74 -0.81 -16.22
C ILE A 10 2.96 0.52 -16.12
N ALA A 11 1.93 0.69 -16.96
CA ALA A 11 1.03 1.82 -16.84
C ALA A 11 0.28 1.77 -15.49
N TYR A 12 0.37 2.83 -14.69
CA TYR A 12 -0.30 2.87 -13.39
C TYR A 12 -1.53 3.78 -13.42
N PRO A 13 -2.63 3.39 -12.75
CA PRO A 13 -3.77 4.29 -12.58
C PRO A 13 -3.45 5.41 -11.60
N TYR A 14 -3.99 6.61 -11.84
CA TYR A 14 -3.88 7.77 -10.93
C TYR A 14 -4.80 7.65 -9.71
N ILE A 15 -4.72 6.52 -9.01
CA ILE A 15 -5.45 6.21 -7.77
C ILE A 15 -4.47 5.90 -6.64
N HIS A 16 -4.94 6.05 -5.40
CA HIS A 16 -4.17 5.76 -4.20
C HIS A 16 -4.75 4.58 -3.39
N ASN A 17 -5.71 3.85 -3.96
CA ASN A 17 -6.24 2.64 -3.33
C ASN A 17 -5.19 1.53 -3.40
N ILE A 18 -4.71 1.09 -2.23
CA ILE A 18 -3.59 0.15 -2.16
C ILE A 18 -4.00 -1.22 -2.69
N ASN A 19 -5.20 -1.69 -2.35
CA ASN A 19 -5.71 -2.96 -2.83
C ASN A 19 -5.76 -3.00 -4.36
N THR A 20 -6.30 -1.96 -4.99
CA THR A 20 -6.36 -1.88 -6.45
C THR A 20 -4.97 -1.87 -7.09
N LEU A 21 -4.01 -1.15 -6.49
CA LEU A 21 -2.64 -1.13 -6.99
C LEU A 21 -1.97 -2.52 -6.90
N LEU A 22 -2.18 -3.25 -5.80
CA LEU A 22 -1.66 -4.62 -5.65
C LEU A 22 -2.29 -5.59 -6.65
N THR A 23 -3.61 -5.52 -6.85
CA THR A 23 -4.31 -6.33 -7.85
C THR A 23 -3.77 -6.11 -9.25
N ILE A 24 -3.50 -4.86 -9.65
CA ILE A 24 -2.95 -4.59 -10.98
C ILE A 24 -1.54 -5.16 -11.10
N LEU A 25 -0.68 -4.99 -10.08
CA LEU A 25 0.66 -5.59 -10.10
C LEU A 25 0.59 -7.11 -10.23
N GLU A 26 -0.29 -7.78 -9.49
CA GLU A 26 -0.48 -9.23 -9.59
C GLU A 26 -0.94 -9.65 -10.99
N MET A 27 -1.90 -8.94 -11.58
CA MET A 27 -2.38 -9.19 -12.94
C MET A 27 -1.28 -9.02 -14.00
N GLU A 28 -0.32 -8.12 -13.77
CA GLU A 28 0.87 -7.90 -14.61
C GLU A 28 2.01 -8.89 -14.32
N GLY A 29 1.73 -9.95 -13.56
CA GLY A 29 2.66 -11.05 -13.29
C GLY A 29 3.65 -10.78 -12.16
N VAL A 30 3.43 -9.74 -11.35
CA VAL A 30 4.24 -9.47 -10.17
C VAL A 30 3.80 -10.38 -9.03
N PHE A 31 4.71 -11.20 -8.49
CA PHE A 31 4.40 -12.00 -7.31
C PHE A 31 4.22 -11.11 -6.08
N ILE A 32 3.06 -11.21 -5.43
CA ILE A 32 2.72 -10.46 -4.21
C ILE A 32 2.62 -11.43 -3.03
N PRO A 33 3.55 -11.39 -2.06
CA PRO A 33 3.45 -12.21 -0.86
C PRO A 33 2.17 -11.88 -0.05
N GLU A 34 1.58 -12.89 0.60
CA GLU A 34 0.33 -12.72 1.37
C GLU A 34 0.39 -11.56 2.38
N ARG A 35 1.52 -11.40 3.07
CA ARG A 35 1.76 -10.30 4.03
C ARG A 35 1.61 -8.90 3.41
N ILE A 36 1.94 -8.74 2.12
CA ILE A 36 1.87 -7.46 1.42
C ILE A 36 0.42 -7.05 1.14
N TRP A 37 -0.52 -8.00 1.06
CA TRP A 37 -1.94 -7.69 0.94
C TRP A 37 -2.50 -6.96 2.17
N LEU A 38 -1.87 -7.10 3.34
CA LEU A 38 -2.26 -6.38 4.55
C LEU A 38 -2.07 -4.86 4.42
N LEU A 39 -1.24 -4.39 3.49
CA LEU A 39 -1.06 -2.96 3.21
C LEU A 39 -2.36 -2.29 2.77
N SER A 40 -3.33 -3.04 2.23
CA SER A 40 -4.66 -2.53 1.84
C SER A 40 -5.36 -1.77 2.98
N LYS A 41 -5.12 -2.19 4.23
CA LYS A 41 -5.64 -1.55 5.46
C LYS A 41 -5.23 -0.08 5.59
N LEU A 42 -4.07 0.31 5.04
CA LEU A 42 -3.59 1.69 5.13
C LEU A 42 -4.45 2.69 4.34
N THR A 43 -5.22 2.22 3.35
CA THR A 43 -6.06 3.09 2.50
C THR A 43 -7.08 3.86 3.32
N VAL A 44 -7.68 3.22 4.35
CA VAL A 44 -8.72 3.85 5.18
C VAL A 44 -8.18 5.03 5.97
N TYR A 45 -6.93 4.95 6.45
CA TYR A 45 -6.29 6.02 7.22
C TYR A 45 -5.89 7.21 6.34
N ALA A 46 -5.74 7.02 5.02
CA ALA A 46 -5.42 8.10 4.08
C ALA A 46 -6.65 8.94 3.67
N THR A 47 -7.86 8.38 3.79
CA THR A 47 -9.12 9.05 3.40
C THR A 47 -9.96 9.47 4.61
N GLY A 48 -9.95 8.68 5.69
CA GLY A 48 -10.79 8.87 6.87
C GLY A 48 -10.57 10.19 7.61
N THR A 49 -9.34 10.70 7.60
CA THR A 49 -8.99 11.97 8.27
C THR A 49 -9.60 13.22 7.63
N ARG A 50 -10.26 13.09 6.46
CA ARG A 50 -10.82 14.22 5.70
C ARG A 50 -12.31 14.44 5.92
N TYR A 51 -13.02 13.51 6.56
CA TYR A 51 -14.47 13.60 6.76
C TYR A 51 -14.84 13.45 8.24
N PRO A 52 -15.82 14.23 8.75
CA PRO A 52 -16.33 14.05 10.09
C PRO A 52 -16.89 12.64 10.28
N GLY A 53 -16.68 12.04 11.45
CA GLY A 53 -17.20 10.70 11.78
C GLY A 53 -16.16 9.57 11.69
N PHE A 54 -14.91 9.88 11.39
CA PHE A 54 -13.83 8.91 11.58
C PHE A 54 -13.51 8.77 13.07
N GLU A 55 -13.56 7.53 13.55
CA GLU A 55 -13.25 7.25 14.96
C GLU A 55 -11.79 7.61 15.28
N PRO A 56 -11.50 8.07 16.50
CA PRO A 56 -10.13 8.32 16.91
C PRO A 56 -9.27 7.06 16.77
N VAL A 57 -8.15 7.18 16.05
CA VAL A 57 -7.19 6.08 15.89
C VAL A 57 -6.59 5.72 17.24
N THR A 58 -6.69 4.44 17.60
CA THR A 58 -6.09 3.90 18.82
C THR A 58 -4.57 3.79 18.69
N LYS A 59 -3.86 3.72 19.83
CA LYS A 59 -2.40 3.50 19.83
C LYS A 59 -2.00 2.18 19.16
N GLN A 60 -2.84 1.15 19.27
CA GLN A 60 -2.61 -0.15 18.63
C GLN A 60 -2.72 -0.05 17.11
N GLU A 61 -3.78 0.59 16.61
CA GLU A 61 -3.96 0.82 15.17
C GLU A 61 -2.85 1.68 14.59
N TYR A 62 -2.41 2.72 15.30
CA TYR A 62 -1.26 3.51 14.92
C TYR A 62 0.00 2.64 14.78
N GLY A 63 0.29 1.79 15.78
CA GLY A 63 1.44 0.90 15.77
C GLY A 63 1.41 -0.07 14.59
N GLU A 64 0.26 -0.67 14.31
CA GLU A 64 0.07 -1.58 13.18
C GLU A 64 0.18 -0.83 11.83
N ALA A 65 -0.42 0.35 11.71
CA ALA A 65 -0.30 1.17 10.51
C ALA A 65 1.15 1.58 10.23
N LEU A 66 1.92 1.94 11.27
CA LEU A 66 3.33 2.26 11.13
C LEU A 66 4.15 1.04 10.71
N ARG A 67 3.87 -0.14 11.28
CA ARG A 67 4.52 -1.40 10.91
C ARG A 67 4.28 -1.72 9.43
N LEU A 68 3.02 -1.67 8.98
CA LEU A 68 2.64 -1.89 7.59
C LEU A 68 3.26 -0.85 6.65
N ALA A 69 3.32 0.43 7.06
CA ALA A 69 3.94 1.47 6.23
C ALA A 69 5.44 1.21 6.00
N ARG A 70 6.17 0.72 7.01
CA ARG A 70 7.57 0.30 6.85
C ARG A 70 7.70 -0.90 5.93
N GLU A 71 6.82 -1.88 6.07
CA GLU A 71 6.78 -3.05 5.19
C GLU A 71 6.51 -2.67 3.72
N ALA A 72 5.67 -1.65 3.47
CA ALA A 72 5.42 -1.13 2.13
C ALA A 72 6.65 -0.48 1.48
N VAL A 73 7.49 0.19 2.28
CA VAL A 73 8.74 0.80 1.80
C VAL A 73 9.77 -0.28 1.51
N ALA A 74 10.01 -1.17 2.48
CA ALA A 74 10.98 -2.26 2.33
C ALA A 74 10.65 -3.18 1.15
N TRP A 75 9.37 -3.50 0.94
CA TRP A 75 8.96 -4.27 -0.22
C TRP A 75 9.13 -3.49 -1.52
N ALA A 76 8.89 -2.17 -1.52
CA ALA A 76 9.13 -1.37 -2.72
C ALA A 76 10.63 -1.33 -3.08
N GLU A 77 11.51 -1.18 -2.10
CA GLU A 77 12.98 -1.22 -2.25
C GLU A 77 13.44 -2.57 -2.82
N GLU A 78 12.97 -3.69 -2.23
CA GLU A 78 13.24 -5.05 -2.74
C GLU A 78 12.83 -5.22 -4.21
N MET A 79 11.69 -4.63 -4.60
CA MET A 79 11.13 -4.77 -5.94
C MET A 79 11.82 -3.90 -6.99
N ILE A 80 12.47 -2.80 -6.59
CA ILE A 80 13.21 -1.92 -7.49
C ILE A 80 14.73 -2.20 -7.49
N GLY A 81 15.20 -3.05 -6.57
CA GLY A 81 16.61 -3.41 -6.44
C GLY A 81 17.45 -2.39 -5.67
N GLU A 82 16.84 -1.66 -4.73
CA GLU A 82 17.50 -0.73 -3.80
C GLU A 82 17.70 -1.34 -2.40
#